data_AF-X1JWI2-F1
#
_entry.id   AF-X1JWI2-F1
#
_cell.length_a   1.000
_cell.length_b   1.000
_cell.length_c   1.000
_cell.angle_alpha   90.00
_cell.angle_beta   90.00
_cell.angle_gamma   90.00
#
_symmetry.space_group_name_H-M   'P 1'
#
loop_
_entity.id
_entity.type
_entity.pdbx_description
1 polymer ?
#
loop_
_entity_poly.entity_id
_entity_poly.type
_entity_poly.pdbx_seq_one_letter_code
_entity_poly.pdbx_strand_id
1 'polypeptide(L)'
;HYHIQQLKDAEINDFEIVKKGKKYYAHISITKEIEERQISSIGGVDQGLNHSAAIVLLPFDGSTPYEELICDMEKQQQLLKYEEIIGKLQQAEKWDKLRELRHKRLNLSINYDWQIANQIAWISQGALLGIGDTDFRQTQYRGNEMPKIRKRIGKWSYGRQ
;
A
#
# COMPACT_ATOMS: atom_id res chain seq x y z
N HIS A 1 -6.49 5.65 14.56
CA HIS A 1 -5.46 6.19 15.47
C HIS A 1 -4.52 7.13 14.71
N TYR A 2 -3.92 6.71 13.59
CA TYR A 2 -3.09 7.55 12.70
C TYR A 2 -3.71 8.89 12.30
N HIS A 3 -4.92 8.91 11.71
CA HIS A 3 -5.55 10.17 11.27
C HIS A 3 -5.80 11.17 12.40
N ILE A 4 -6.08 10.70 13.62
CA ILE A 4 -6.29 11.58 14.78
C ILE A 4 -4.96 12.20 15.22
N GLN A 5 -3.85 11.46 15.15
CA GLN A 5 -2.52 12.02 15.42
C GLN A 5 -2.12 13.07 14.38
N GLN A 6 -2.43 12.84 13.10
CA GLN A 6 -2.14 13.84 12.06
C GLN A 6 -2.86 15.18 12.32
N LEU A 7 -4.07 15.15 12.89
CA LEU A 7 -4.82 16.36 13.23
C LEU A 7 -4.27 17.13 14.45
N LYS A 8 -3.44 16.52 15.30
CA LYS A 8 -2.97 17.18 16.53
C LYS A 8 -1.92 18.26 16.27
N ASP A 9 -1.10 18.05 15.24
CA ASP A 9 0.07 18.90 14.94
C ASP A 9 -0.07 19.56 13.56
N ALA A 10 -1.30 19.79 13.10
CA ALA A 10 -1.59 20.32 11.78
C ALA A 10 -2.63 21.43 11.84
N GLU A 11 -2.49 22.40 10.94
CA GLU A 11 -3.47 23.46 10.74
C GLU A 11 -4.62 22.92 9.89
N ILE A 12 -5.87 23.15 10.33
CA ILE A 12 -7.06 22.75 9.56
C ILE A 12 -7.39 23.87 8.57
N ASN A 13 -7.29 23.58 7.28
CA ASN A 13 -7.61 24.54 6.21
C ASN A 13 -9.11 24.57 5.88
N ASP A 14 -9.74 23.39 5.87
CA ASP A 14 -11.12 23.22 5.44
C ASP A 14 -11.77 22.02 6.11
N PHE A 15 -13.10 22.08 6.24
CA PHE A 15 -13.91 21.08 6.90
C PHE A 15 -15.30 20.97 6.28
N GLU A 16 -15.69 19.77 5.86
CA GLU A 16 -17.01 19.47 5.31
C GLU A 16 -17.64 18.28 6.03
N ILE A 17 -18.92 18.38 6.40
CA ILE A 17 -19.71 17.23 6.85
C ILE A 17 -20.63 16.76 5.73
N VAL A 18 -20.39 15.56 5.23
CA VAL A 18 -21.22 14.94 4.20
C VAL A 18 -22.07 13.82 4.78
N LYS A 19 -23.38 13.89 4.56
CA LYS A 19 -24.29 12.80 4.91
C LYS A 19 -24.38 11.80 3.75
N LYS A 20 -24.06 10.54 4.01
CA LYS A 20 -24.28 9.43 3.06
C LYS A 20 -25.12 8.34 3.72
N GLY A 21 -26.38 8.26 3.30
CA GLY A 21 -27.38 7.36 3.90
C GLY A 21 -27.65 7.73 5.36
N LYS A 22 -27.43 6.77 6.28
CA LYS A 22 -27.60 6.97 7.73
C LYS A 22 -26.32 7.40 8.46
N LYS A 23 -25.23 7.66 7.73
CA LYS A 23 -23.92 8.01 8.30
C LYS A 23 -23.53 9.43 7.93
N TYR A 24 -22.82 10.08 8.84
CA TYR A 24 -22.15 11.36 8.62
C TYR A 24 -20.64 11.12 8.52
N TYR A 25 -20.01 11.82 7.59
CA TYR A 25 -18.58 11.77 7.34
C TYR A 25 -18.04 13.18 7.47
N ALA A 26 -16.97 13.34 8.24
CA ALA A 26 -16.20 14.58 8.28
C ALA A 26 -15.02 14.45 7.33
N HIS A 27 -14.94 15.33 6.34
CA HIS A 27 -13.79 15.52 5.49
C HIS A 27 -13.03 16.72 6.04
N ILE A 28 -11.74 16.53 6.37
CA ILE A 28 -10.91 17.56 6.99
C ILE A 28 -9.63 17.67 6.15
N SER A 29 -9.38 18.86 5.65
CA SER A 29 -8.15 19.19 4.91
C SER A 29 -7.19 19.87 5.88
N ILE A 30 -5.95 19.41 5.92
CA ILE A 30 -4.93 19.94 6.83
C ILE A 30 -3.65 20.34 6.10
N THR A 31 -2.96 21.35 6.62
CA THR A 31 -1.58 21.70 6.28
C THR A 31 -0.68 21.32 7.45
N LYS A 32 0.47 20.72 7.14
CA LYS A 32 1.50 20.42 8.14
C LYS A 32 2.83 20.94 7.64
N GLU A 33 3.45 21.80 8.43
CA GLU A 33 4.84 22.17 8.23
C GLU A 33 5.73 21.04 8.75
N ILE A 34 6.68 20.60 7.92
CA ILE A 34 7.64 19.57 8.28
C ILE A 34 8.99 20.26 8.32
N GLU A 35 9.60 20.29 9.51
CA GLU A 35 10.96 20.80 9.66
C GLU A 35 11.92 20.01 8.77
N GLU A 36 12.81 20.73 8.10
CA GLU A 36 13.88 20.13 7.32
C GLU A 36 14.80 19.34 8.25
N ARG A 37 14.86 18.02 8.02
CA ARG A 37 15.70 17.12 8.84
C ARG A 37 17.03 16.89 8.15
N GLN A 38 18.11 16.85 8.94
CA GLN A 38 19.39 16.38 8.43
C GLN A 38 19.28 14.92 7.97
N ILE A 39 19.84 14.64 6.81
CA ILE A 39 19.90 13.30 6.25
C ILE A 39 21.01 12.52 6.96
N SER A 40 20.65 11.43 7.63
CA SER A 40 21.59 10.57 8.37
C SER A 40 21.99 9.31 7.60
N SER A 41 21.24 8.94 6.57
CA SER A 41 21.49 7.74 5.76
C SER A 41 20.92 7.87 4.35
N ILE A 42 21.43 7.05 3.43
CA ILE A 42 20.80 6.80 2.12
C ILE A 42 20.23 5.39 2.11
N GLY A 43 19.14 5.18 1.39
CA GLY A 43 18.53 3.85 1.33
C GLY A 43 17.83 3.56 0.03
N GLY A 44 17.56 2.28 -0.17
CA GLY A 44 16.77 1.77 -1.29
C GLY A 44 15.57 1.00 -0.77
N VAL A 45 14.41 1.21 -1.42
CA VAL A 45 13.23 0.37 -1.24
C VAL A 45 12.95 -0.37 -2.54
N ASP A 46 12.95 -1.70 -2.47
CA ASP A 46 12.54 -2.57 -3.57
C ASP A 46 11.19 -3.23 -3.26
N GLN A 47 10.31 -3.29 -4.25
CA GLN A 47 8.99 -3.90 -4.10
C GLN A 47 8.89 -5.15 -4.96
N GLY A 48 8.93 -6.30 -4.31
CA GLY A 48 8.88 -7.59 -4.99
C GLY A 48 7.47 -8.08 -5.31
N LEU A 49 7.40 -9.15 -6.11
CA LEU A 49 6.17 -9.94 -6.31
C LEU A 49 5.93 -10.95 -5.17
N ASN A 50 6.99 -11.36 -4.47
CA ASN A 50 6.95 -12.37 -3.41
C ASN A 50 7.06 -11.76 -2.00
N HIS A 51 7.81 -10.68 -1.86
CA HIS A 51 7.91 -9.84 -0.66
C HIS A 51 7.19 -8.53 -0.93
N SER A 52 6.56 -7.94 0.08
CA SER A 52 5.80 -6.70 -0.15
C SER A 52 6.71 -5.49 -0.31
N ALA A 53 7.81 -5.46 0.45
CA ALA A 53 8.92 -4.56 0.27
C ALA A 53 10.19 -5.12 0.91
N ALA A 54 11.34 -4.72 0.38
CA ALA A 54 12.65 -4.83 1.00
C ALA A 54 13.20 -3.42 1.18
N ILE A 55 13.81 -3.14 2.33
CA ILE A 55 14.45 -1.86 2.62
C ILE A 55 15.90 -2.10 3.01
N VAL A 56 16.79 -1.26 2.48
CA VAL A 56 18.19 -1.21 2.87
C VAL A 56 18.54 0.24 3.18
N LEU A 57 19.15 0.49 4.34
CA LEU A 57 19.66 1.79 4.74
C LEU A 57 21.18 1.70 4.98
N LEU A 58 21.90 2.67 4.43
CA LEU A 58 23.35 2.86 4.55
C LEU A 58 23.61 4.16 5.35
N PRO A 59 23.98 4.04 6.63
CA PRO A 59 24.30 5.19 7.47
C PRO A 59 25.57 5.93 6.99
N PHE A 60 25.59 7.26 7.10
CA PHE A 60 26.76 8.06 6.74
C PHE A 60 27.89 8.00 7.77
N ASP A 61 27.59 7.64 9.00
CA ASP A 61 28.55 7.52 10.10
C ASP A 61 29.41 6.24 10.03
N GLY A 62 29.18 5.40 9.02
CA GLY A 62 29.90 4.13 8.83
C GLY A 62 29.42 3.03 9.77
N SER A 63 28.31 3.22 10.48
CA SER A 63 27.66 2.15 11.25
C SER A 63 27.09 1.06 10.34
N THR A 64 26.73 -0.07 10.94
CA THR A 64 26.27 -1.25 10.20
C THR A 64 25.01 -0.93 9.38
N PRO A 65 24.97 -1.31 8.09
CA PRO A 65 23.77 -1.21 7.27
C PRO A 65 22.55 -1.87 7.93
N TYR A 66 21.38 -1.25 7.74
CA TYR A 66 20.11 -1.83 8.15
C TYR A 66 19.44 -2.48 6.94
N GLU A 67 18.95 -3.71 7.11
CA GLU A 67 18.16 -4.41 6.09
C GLU A 67 16.92 -5.05 6.71
N GLU A 68 15.78 -4.92 6.04
CA GLU A 68 14.54 -5.59 6.44
C GLU A 68 13.73 -6.06 5.23
N LEU A 69 13.19 -7.28 5.34
CA LEU A 69 12.21 -7.83 4.40
C LEU A 69 10.81 -7.75 5.00
N ILE A 70 10.01 -6.80 4.50
CA ILE A 70 8.63 -6.63 4.90
C ILE A 70 7.76 -7.64 4.14
N CYS A 71 7.43 -8.73 4.82
CA CYS A 71 6.59 -9.80 4.31
C CYS A 71 5.19 -9.72 4.90
N ASP A 72 4.20 -9.56 4.04
CA ASP A 72 2.81 -9.46 4.47
C ASP A 72 2.07 -10.79 4.21
N MET A 73 2.38 -11.77 5.05
CA MET A 73 1.73 -13.08 5.00
C MET A 73 0.22 -12.97 5.27
N GLU A 74 -0.19 -12.05 6.14
CA GLU A 74 -1.59 -11.87 6.49
C GLU A 74 -2.41 -11.37 5.29
N LYS A 75 -1.94 -10.33 4.59
CA LYS A 75 -2.52 -9.89 3.32
C LYS A 75 -2.61 -11.01 2.32
N GLN A 76 -1.54 -11.80 2.16
CA GLN A 76 -1.55 -12.93 1.23
C GLN A 76 -2.62 -13.96 1.59
N GLN A 77 -2.72 -14.36 2.85
CA GLN A 77 -3.75 -15.29 3.34
C GLN A 77 -5.17 -14.74 3.13
N GLN A 78 -5.40 -13.47 3.48
CA GLN A 78 -6.70 -12.83 3.29
C GLN A 78 -7.07 -12.74 1.81
N LEU A 79 -6.12 -12.36 0.93
CA LEU A 79 -6.35 -12.31 -0.52
C LEU A 79 -6.65 -13.70 -1.09
N LEU A 80 -5.97 -14.75 -0.63
CA LEU A 80 -6.26 -16.14 -1.03
C LEU A 80 -7.68 -16.57 -0.62
N LYS A 81 -8.11 -16.24 0.61
CA LYS A 81 -9.48 -16.48 1.07
C LYS A 81 -10.51 -15.80 0.18
N TYR A 82 -10.26 -14.54 -0.22
CA TYR A 82 -11.13 -13.85 -1.16
C TYR A 82 -11.13 -14.51 -2.55
N GLU A 83 -10.00 -15.00 -3.04
CA GLU A 83 -9.93 -15.73 -4.31
C GLU A 83 -10.76 -17.01 -4.27
N GLU A 84 -10.72 -17.77 -3.18
CA GLU A 84 -11.51 -18.98 -3.01
C GLU A 84 -13.02 -18.67 -3.01
N ILE A 85 -13.44 -17.64 -2.26
CA ILE A 85 -14.84 -17.20 -2.23
C ILE A 85 -15.30 -16.74 -3.62
N ILE A 86 -14.48 -15.96 -4.33
CA ILE A 86 -14.78 -15.50 -5.68
C ILE A 86 -14.94 -16.70 -6.62
N GLY A 87 -14.06 -17.71 -6.54
CA GLY A 87 -14.15 -18.92 -7.36
C GLY A 87 -15.46 -19.68 -7.13
N LYS A 88 -15.85 -19.88 -5.87
CA LYS A 88 -17.13 -20.53 -5.51
C LYS A 88 -18.34 -19.75 -6.03
N LEU A 89 -18.32 -18.42 -5.92
CA LEU A 89 -19.42 -17.58 -6.41
C LEU A 89 -19.51 -17.52 -7.93
N GLN A 90 -18.38 -17.61 -8.64
CA GLN A 90 -18.34 -17.72 -10.10
C GLN A 90 -18.95 -19.05 -10.56
N GLN A 91 -18.59 -20.16 -9.91
CA GLN A 91 -19.17 -21.48 -10.21
C GLN A 91 -20.68 -21.53 -9.94
N ALA A 92 -21.14 -20.84 -8.91
CA ALA A 92 -22.56 -20.76 -8.56
C ALA A 92 -23.33 -19.62 -9.28
N GLU A 93 -22.69 -18.94 -10.25
CA GLU A 93 -23.26 -17.83 -11.03
C GLU A 93 -23.87 -16.70 -10.20
N LYS A 94 -23.34 -16.46 -8.99
CA LYS A 94 -23.83 -15.42 -8.07
C LYS A 94 -23.22 -14.05 -8.39
N TRP A 95 -23.59 -13.49 -9.55
CA TRP A 95 -23.01 -12.26 -10.10
C TRP A 95 -23.19 -11.02 -9.21
N ASP A 96 -24.30 -10.89 -8.49
CA ASP A 96 -24.53 -9.75 -7.58
C ASP A 96 -23.54 -9.75 -6.41
N LYS A 97 -23.30 -10.93 -5.82
CA LYS A 97 -22.32 -11.09 -4.73
C LYS A 97 -20.89 -10.89 -5.21
N LEU A 98 -20.58 -11.30 -6.44
CA LEU A 98 -19.28 -11.01 -7.07
C LEU A 98 -19.06 -9.50 -7.23
N ARG A 99 -20.11 -8.74 -7.56
CA ARG A 99 -20.04 -7.28 -7.68
C ARG A 99 -19.76 -6.60 -6.33
N GLU A 100 -20.43 -7.04 -5.27
CA GLU A 100 -20.18 -6.56 -3.90
C GLU A 100 -18.73 -6.84 -3.44
N LEU A 101 -18.17 -8.01 -3.78
CA LEU A 101 -16.83 -8.41 -3.36
C LEU A 101 -15.70 -7.75 -4.15
N ARG A 102 -15.97 -7.27 -5.37
CA ARG A 102 -14.97 -6.64 -6.25
C ARG A 102 -14.22 -5.51 -5.53
N HIS A 103 -14.95 -4.66 -4.81
CA HIS A 103 -14.38 -3.54 -4.07
C HIS A 103 -13.74 -3.97 -2.76
N LYS A 104 -14.28 -4.98 -2.07
CA LYS A 104 -13.71 -5.46 -0.80
C LYS A 104 -12.29 -5.99 -0.96
N ARG A 105 -12.04 -6.80 -2.00
CA ARG A 105 -10.70 -7.33 -2.27
C ARG A 105 -9.69 -6.22 -2.59
N LEU A 106 -10.10 -5.24 -3.39
CA LEU A 106 -9.27 -4.09 -3.74
C LEU A 106 -8.96 -3.25 -2.50
N ASN A 107 -9.97 -2.90 -1.70
CA ASN A 107 -9.82 -2.10 -0.49
C ASN A 107 -8.92 -2.79 0.54
N LEU A 108 -9.04 -4.11 0.69
CA LEU A 108 -8.14 -4.88 1.53
C LEU A 108 -6.69 -4.74 1.07
N SER A 109 -6.43 -4.94 -0.23
CA SER A 109 -5.07 -4.79 -0.77
C SER A 109 -4.51 -3.40 -0.53
N ILE A 110 -5.31 -2.35 -0.77
CA ILE A 110 -4.93 -0.96 -0.57
C ILE A 110 -4.60 -0.70 0.91
N ASN A 111 -5.40 -1.21 1.84
CA ASN A 111 -5.17 -1.00 3.27
C ASN A 111 -3.83 -1.59 3.71
N TYR A 112 -3.54 -2.84 3.35
CA TYR A 112 -2.24 -3.44 3.66
C TYR A 112 -1.08 -2.72 2.96
N ASP A 113 -1.27 -2.30 1.70
CA ASP A 113 -0.28 -1.49 0.98
C ASP A 113 0.06 -0.21 1.76
N TRP A 114 -0.96 0.46 2.31
CA TRP A 114 -0.80 1.63 3.19
C TRP A 114 -0.08 1.31 4.50
N GLN A 115 -0.34 0.16 5.12
CA GLN A 115 0.34 -0.23 6.35
C GLN A 115 1.84 -0.45 6.12
N ILE A 116 2.19 -1.12 5.03
CA ILE A 116 3.59 -1.31 4.60
C ILE A 116 4.26 0.04 4.33
N ALA A 117 3.60 0.94 3.60
CA ALA A 117 4.13 2.28 3.32
C ALA A 117 4.40 3.06 4.63
N ASN A 118 3.49 2.99 5.60
CA ASN A 118 3.69 3.62 6.91
C ASN A 118 4.85 2.99 7.70
N GLN A 119 5.01 1.66 7.64
CA GLN A 119 6.14 0.98 8.27
C GLN A 119 7.47 1.41 7.65
N ILE A 120 7.55 1.45 6.31
CA ILE A 120 8.73 1.94 5.58
C ILE A 120 9.04 3.39 5.96
N ALA A 121 8.05 4.27 5.98
CA ALA A 121 8.22 5.66 6.36
C ALA A 121 8.71 5.83 7.81
N TRP A 122 8.31 4.92 8.71
CA TRP A 122 8.80 4.89 10.08
C TRP A 122 10.25 4.41 10.19
N ILE A 123 10.62 3.34 9.47
CA ILE A 123 11.99 2.80 9.44
C ILE A 123 12.98 3.80 8.83
N SER A 124 12.55 4.48 7.75
CA SER A 124 13.40 5.38 6.96
C SER A 124 13.40 6.83 7.44
N GLN A 125 12.99 7.10 8.69
CA GLN A 125 13.02 8.45 9.22
C GLN A 125 14.44 9.02 9.20
N GLY A 126 14.62 10.16 8.54
CA GLY A 126 15.93 10.80 8.38
C GLY A 126 16.79 10.20 7.25
N ALA A 127 16.27 9.26 6.48
CA ALA A 127 16.94 8.68 5.32
C ALA A 127 16.50 9.37 4.01
N LEU A 128 17.43 9.51 3.08
CA LEU A 128 17.11 9.78 1.68
C LEU A 128 16.88 8.45 0.96
N LEU A 129 15.65 8.20 0.49
CA LEU A 129 15.27 6.95 -0.14
C LEU A 129 15.23 7.06 -1.67
N GLY A 130 15.88 6.11 -2.34
CA GLY A 130 15.58 5.73 -3.72
C GLY A 130 14.50 4.65 -3.75
N ILE A 131 13.42 4.90 -4.50
CA ILE A 131 12.37 3.91 -4.75
C ILE A 131 12.50 3.49 -6.21
N GLY A 132 12.61 2.18 -6.48
CA GLY A 132 12.74 1.69 -7.85
C GLY A 132 11.52 2.08 -8.69
N ASP A 133 11.74 2.67 -9.87
CA ASP A 133 10.71 2.94 -10.90
C ASP A 133 10.69 1.80 -11.95
N THR A 134 9.54 1.20 -12.27
CA THR A 134 9.45 0.14 -13.29
C THR A 134 8.15 0.13 -14.07
N ASP A 135 8.30 0.14 -15.39
CA ASP A 135 7.22 0.03 -16.37
C ASP A 135 6.72 -1.41 -16.59
N PHE A 136 7.16 -2.37 -15.78
CA PHE A 136 6.87 -3.80 -15.99
C PHE A 136 5.37 -4.11 -16.14
N ARG A 137 4.49 -3.35 -15.45
CA ARG A 137 3.03 -3.48 -15.61
C ARG A 137 2.52 -3.17 -17.02
N GLN A 138 3.14 -2.21 -17.70
CA GLN A 138 2.70 -1.75 -19.02
C GLN A 138 2.84 -2.85 -20.08
N THR A 139 3.83 -3.73 -19.91
CA THR A 139 4.09 -4.87 -20.81
C THR A 139 3.10 -6.04 -20.66
N GLN A 140 2.19 -5.99 -19.67
CA GLN A 140 1.43 -7.15 -19.21
C GLN A 140 -0.08 -7.01 -19.52
N TYR A 141 -0.38 -6.74 -20.80
CA TYR A 141 -1.73 -6.54 -21.33
C TYR A 141 -2.46 -7.85 -21.66
N ARG A 142 -3.80 -7.79 -21.80
CA ARG A 142 -4.60 -8.94 -22.23
C ARG A 142 -4.27 -9.27 -23.69
N GLY A 143 -3.88 -10.52 -23.95
CA GLY A 143 -3.51 -10.99 -25.29
C GLY A 143 -2.04 -11.36 -25.43
N ASN A 144 -1.18 -11.00 -24.47
CA ASN A 144 0.24 -11.35 -24.47
C ASN A 144 0.55 -12.82 -24.06
N GLU A 145 -0.43 -13.72 -24.08
CA GLU A 145 -0.30 -15.14 -23.70
C GLU A 145 0.24 -15.43 -22.28
N MET A 146 0.35 -14.44 -21.39
CA MET A 146 0.91 -14.60 -20.04
C MET A 146 -0.14 -14.44 -18.90
N PRO A 147 -1.23 -15.23 -18.85
CA PRO A 147 -2.29 -15.05 -17.86
C PRO A 147 -1.84 -15.29 -16.41
N LYS A 148 -0.90 -16.22 -16.18
CA LYS A 148 -0.37 -16.52 -14.84
C LYS A 148 0.42 -15.34 -14.27
N ILE A 149 1.25 -14.71 -15.10
CA ILE A 149 2.04 -13.54 -14.72
C ILE A 149 1.13 -12.34 -14.46
N ARG A 150 0.14 -12.07 -15.31
CA ARG A 150 -0.87 -11.01 -15.06
C ARG A 150 -1.60 -11.20 -13.73
N LYS A 151 -1.96 -12.44 -13.37
CA LYS A 151 -2.60 -12.73 -12.08
C LYS A 151 -1.66 -12.44 -10.90
N ARG A 152 -0.36 -12.70 -11.02
CA ARG A 152 0.65 -12.34 -10.00
C ARG A 152 0.82 -10.82 -9.90
N ILE A 153 0.95 -10.13 -11.03
CA ILE A 153 1.12 -8.67 -11.08
C ILE A 153 -0.08 -7.92 -10.52
N GLY A 154 -1.30 -8.42 -10.76
CA GLY A 154 -2.51 -7.84 -10.16
C GLY A 154 -2.52 -7.85 -8.64
N LYS A 155 -1.63 -8.64 -7.99
CA LYS A 155 -1.43 -8.67 -6.53
C LYS A 155 -0.28 -7.78 -6.06
N TRP A 156 0.57 -7.32 -6.97
CA TRP A 156 1.74 -6.50 -6.66
C TRP A 156 1.34 -5.12 -6.14
N SER A 157 1.98 -4.64 -5.08
CA SER A 157 1.79 -3.33 -4.44
C SER A 157 2.21 -2.13 -5.29
N TYR A 158 3.08 -2.36 -6.27
CA TYR A 158 3.77 -1.34 -7.06
C TYR A 158 2.94 -0.13 -7.51
N GLY A 159 3.43 1.09 -7.28
CA GLY A 159 2.75 2.34 -7.67
C GLY A 159 1.41 2.61 -6.97
N ARG A 160 1.05 1.88 -5.91
CA ARG A 160 -0.08 2.21 -5.02
C ARG A 160 0.37 2.70 -3.63
N GLN A 161 1.66 2.63 -3.36
CA GLN A 161 2.31 3.00 -2.10
C GLN A 161 3.10 4.28 -2.31
#